data_AF-A0A183PBH5-F1
#
_entry.id   AF-A0A183PBH5-F1
#
_cell.length_a   1.000
_cell.length_b   1.000
_cell.length_c   1.000
_cell.angle_alpha   90.00
_cell.angle_beta   90.00
_cell.angle_gamma   90.00
#
_symmetry.space_group_name_H-M   'P 1'
#
loop_
_entity.id
_entity.type
_entity.pdbx_description
1 polymer ?
#
loop_
_entity_poly.entity_id
_entity_poly.type
_entity_poly.pdbx_seq_one_letter_code
_entity_poly.pdbx_strand_id
1 'polypeptide(L)'
;MAKDMKDRKKRQVCATTNHIGLMVDVTKNDIGYRPLNISYAELNKRLEDIVSEKSKERQLIKFAPIDELITCVQFANDEGDFGQGLELGLSILAFHPKAQPLETANIFNNKIKHLLSVGYTLANRKEFSQVIQSHMDDRRIEPLTFT
;
A
#
# COMPACT_ATOMS: atom_id res chain seq x y z
N MET A 1 3.48 -4.81 -25.95
CA MET A 1 3.29 -5.78 -24.83
C MET A 1 3.03 -7.16 -25.41
N ALA A 2 3.75 -8.17 -24.91
CA ALA A 2 3.52 -9.58 -25.25
C ALA A 2 2.10 -10.01 -24.88
N LYS A 3 1.59 -11.08 -25.52
CA LYS A 3 0.22 -11.60 -25.29
C LYS A 3 -0.04 -11.86 -23.81
N ASP A 4 0.89 -12.52 -23.13
CA ASP A 4 0.78 -12.87 -21.71
C ASP A 4 0.66 -11.64 -20.80
N MET A 5 1.34 -10.53 -21.14
CA MET A 5 1.22 -9.27 -20.40
C MET A 5 -0.16 -8.63 -20.56
N LYS A 6 -0.74 -8.72 -21.77
CA LYS A 6 -2.11 -8.21 -22.02
C LYS A 6 -3.13 -9.03 -21.25
N ASP A 7 -2.96 -10.36 -21.22
CA ASP A 7 -3.89 -11.25 -20.54
C ASP A 7 -3.76 -11.14 -19.00
N ARG A 8 -2.55 -10.94 -18.47
CA ARG A 8 -2.35 -10.55 -17.07
C ARG A 8 -3.09 -9.25 -16.75
N LYS A 9 -2.92 -8.20 -17.57
CA LYS A 9 -3.53 -6.89 -17.32
C LYS A 9 -5.05 -6.94 -17.25
N LYS A 10 -5.70 -7.86 -17.98
CA LYS A 10 -7.16 -8.07 -17.90
C LYS A 10 -7.63 -8.69 -16.58
N ARG A 11 -6.74 -9.41 -15.87
CA ARG A 11 -7.04 -10.11 -14.61
C ARG A 11 -6.73 -9.27 -13.37
N GLN A 12 -6.16 -8.08 -13.54
CA GLN A 12 -5.86 -7.22 -12.40
C GLN A 12 -7.15 -6.66 -11.80
N VAL A 13 -7.22 -6.62 -10.48
CA VAL A 13 -8.35 -6.03 -9.74
C VAL A 13 -8.22 -4.50 -9.62
N CYS A 14 -6.98 -4.01 -9.60
CA CYS A 14 -6.66 -2.59 -9.59
C CYS A 14 -5.28 -2.33 -10.19
N ALA A 15 -4.99 -1.08 -10.53
CA ALA A 15 -3.70 -0.69 -11.10
C ALA A 15 -2.65 -0.34 -10.03
N THR A 16 -3.09 0.04 -8.82
CA THR A 16 -2.33 0.76 -7.78
C THR A 16 -1.67 2.05 -8.31
N THR A 17 -1.00 2.82 -7.43
CA THR A 17 -0.34 4.08 -7.83
C THR A 17 0.90 3.87 -8.72
N ASN A 18 1.54 2.69 -8.70
CA ASN A 18 2.69 2.38 -9.55
C ASN A 18 2.31 1.80 -10.92
N HIS A 19 1.02 1.59 -11.19
CA HIS A 19 0.47 1.08 -12.44
C HIS A 19 0.93 -0.33 -12.88
N ILE A 20 1.59 -1.09 -11.99
CA ILE A 20 2.00 -2.49 -12.26
C ILE A 20 0.79 -3.43 -12.21
N GLY A 21 -0.20 -3.09 -11.39
CA GLY A 21 -1.44 -3.83 -11.21
C GLY A 21 -1.36 -4.95 -10.18
N LEU A 22 -2.43 -5.06 -9.39
CA LEU A 22 -2.63 -6.09 -8.38
C LEU A 22 -3.53 -7.19 -8.93
N MET A 23 -3.15 -8.45 -8.73
CA MET A 23 -4.01 -9.61 -8.95
C MET A 23 -4.18 -10.33 -7.63
N VAL A 24 -5.43 -10.62 -7.28
CA VAL A 24 -5.81 -11.47 -6.16
C VAL A 24 -6.86 -12.45 -6.63
N ASP A 25 -6.99 -13.57 -5.93
CA ASP A 25 -8.04 -14.54 -6.23
C ASP A 25 -9.37 -14.00 -5.69
N VAL A 26 -10.32 -13.75 -6.59
CA VAL A 26 -11.68 -13.35 -6.26
C VAL A 26 -12.59 -14.55 -6.45
N THR A 27 -13.35 -14.89 -5.40
CA THR A 27 -14.29 -16.00 -5.43
C THR A 27 -15.49 -15.69 -6.34
N LYS A 28 -16.25 -16.73 -6.66
CA LYS A 28 -17.52 -16.63 -7.41
C LYS A 28 -18.58 -15.72 -6.76
N ASN A 29 -18.45 -15.41 -5.47
CA ASN A 29 -19.35 -14.51 -4.74
C ASN A 29 -18.79 -13.09 -4.63
N ASP A 30 -17.78 -12.75 -5.45
CA ASP A 30 -17.09 -11.44 -5.45
C ASP A 30 -16.33 -11.12 -4.15
N ILE A 31 -15.94 -12.15 -3.40
CA ILE A 31 -15.11 -12.03 -2.18
C ILE A 31 -13.64 -12.22 -2.54
N GLY A 32 -12.79 -11.31 -2.10
CA GLY A 32 -11.33 -11.29 -2.25
C GLY A 32 -10.79 -9.88 -2.49
N TYR A 33 -11.62 -8.97 -3.02
CA TYR A 33 -11.25 -7.59 -3.30
C TYR A 33 -12.46 -6.66 -3.31
N ARG A 34 -12.27 -5.49 -2.68
CA ARG A 34 -13.10 -4.31 -2.89
C ARG A 34 -12.19 -3.07 -3.09
N PRO A 35 -12.62 -2.07 -3.88
CA PRO A 35 -11.80 -0.90 -4.15
C PRO A 35 -11.67 0.02 -2.93
N LEU A 36 -10.63 0.85 -2.92
CA LEU A 36 -10.54 1.97 -1.98
C LEU A 36 -11.69 2.97 -2.19
N ASN A 37 -12.21 3.52 -1.10
CA ASN A 37 -13.21 4.61 -1.10
C ASN A 37 -12.57 6.00 -1.34
N ILE A 38 -11.39 6.05 -1.96
CA ILE A 38 -10.62 7.24 -2.27
C ILE A 38 -9.92 7.07 -3.62
N SER A 39 -9.79 8.14 -4.40
CA SER A 39 -9.03 8.10 -5.66
C SER A 39 -7.52 8.12 -5.39
N TYR A 40 -6.72 7.57 -6.32
CA TYR A 40 -5.25 7.62 -6.20
C TYR A 40 -4.68 9.03 -6.16
N ALA A 41 -5.31 9.98 -6.87
CA ALA A 41 -4.90 11.39 -6.85
C ALA A 41 -5.10 12.00 -5.47
N GLU A 42 -6.25 11.73 -4.84
CA GLU A 42 -6.58 12.22 -3.51
C GLU A 42 -5.74 11.52 -2.42
N LEU A 43 -5.49 10.21 -2.57
CA LEU A 43 -4.57 9.49 -1.68
C LEU A 43 -3.17 10.11 -1.71
N ASN A 44 -2.59 10.30 -2.90
CA ASN A 44 -1.26 10.92 -3.04
C ASN A 44 -1.24 12.35 -2.48
N LYS A 45 -2.30 13.13 -2.67
CA LYS A 45 -2.41 14.47 -2.08
C LYS A 45 -2.36 14.41 -0.55
N ARG A 46 -3.10 13.50 0.07
CA ARG A 46 -3.10 13.32 1.53
C ARG A 46 -1.73 12.88 2.05
N LEU A 47 -1.07 11.96 1.36
CA LEU A 47 0.29 11.53 1.73
C LEU A 47 1.29 12.70 1.62
N GLU A 48 1.21 13.52 0.55
CA GLU A 48 2.02 14.73 0.38
C GLU A 48 1.77 15.75 1.50
N ASP A 49 0.51 15.96 1.86
CA ASP A 49 0.09 16.87 2.93
C ASP A 49 0.67 16.47 4.30
N ILE A 50 0.81 15.17 4.56
CA ILE A 50 1.38 14.61 5.80
C ILE A 50 2.90 14.79 5.83
N VAL A 51 3.62 14.46 4.75
CA VAL A 51 5.10 14.59 4.71
C VAL A 51 5.57 16.05 4.67
N SER A 52 4.71 16.95 4.18
CA SER A 52 5.00 18.39 4.11
C SER A 52 4.73 19.12 5.44
N GLU A 53 4.02 18.49 6.37
CA GLU A 53 3.67 19.11 7.65
C GLU A 53 4.87 19.08 8.61
N LYS A 54 5.19 20.24 9.18
CA LYS A 54 6.34 20.42 10.08
C LYS A 54 5.96 20.22 11.54
N SER A 55 4.71 20.51 11.90
CA SER A 55 4.19 20.31 13.26
C SER A 55 3.73 18.87 13.44
N LYS A 56 4.33 18.15 14.40
CA LYS A 56 3.93 16.76 14.73
C LYS A 56 2.44 16.66 15.11
N GLU A 57 1.90 17.65 15.82
CA GLU A 57 0.49 17.69 16.22
C GLU A 57 -0.43 17.80 15.00
N ARG A 58 -0.12 18.73 14.09
CA ARG A 58 -0.89 18.89 12.84
C ARG A 58 -0.71 17.69 11.91
N GLN A 59 0.47 17.08 11.91
CA GLN A 59 0.74 15.87 11.13
C GLN A 59 -0.14 14.72 11.61
N LEU A 60 -0.29 14.56 12.93
CA LEU A 60 -1.18 13.55 13.51
C LEU A 60 -2.64 13.76 13.09
N ILE A 61 -3.11 15.01 13.06
CA ILE A 61 -4.46 15.34 12.57
C ILE A 61 -4.62 14.96 11.09
N LYS A 62 -3.59 15.21 10.28
CA LYS A 62 -3.59 14.84 8.85
C LYS A 62 -3.50 13.33 8.61
N PHE A 63 -3.05 12.55 9.59
CA PHE A 63 -3.08 11.08 9.53
C PHE A 63 -4.49 10.51 9.71
N ALA A 64 -5.42 11.21 10.37
CA ALA A 64 -6.74 10.68 10.70
C ALA A 64 -7.48 10.07 9.48
N PRO A 65 -7.52 10.70 8.29
CA PRO A 65 -8.16 10.08 7.13
C PRO A 65 -7.46 8.81 6.63
N ILE A 66 -6.13 8.71 6.80
CA ILE A 66 -5.40 7.47 6.45
C ILE A 66 -5.72 6.37 7.46
N ASP A 67 -5.88 6.71 8.74
CA ASP A 67 -6.27 5.77 9.78
C ASP A 67 -7.71 5.27 9.60
N GLU A 68 -8.61 6.12 9.11
CA GLU A 68 -9.95 5.72 8.68
C GLU A 68 -9.90 4.71 7.53
N LEU A 69 -9.06 4.93 6.52
CA LEU A 69 -8.86 3.97 5.43
C LEU A 69 -8.34 2.62 5.94
N ILE A 70 -7.39 2.63 6.88
CA ILE A 70 -6.85 1.42 7.50
C ILE A 70 -7.94 0.69 8.29
N THR A 71 -8.85 1.42 8.94
CA THR A 71 -10.00 0.86 9.65
C THR A 71 -10.97 0.19 8.68
N CYS A 72 -11.29 0.83 7.55
CA CYS A 72 -12.08 0.21 6.48
C CYS A 72 -11.43 -1.06 5.94
N VAL A 73 -10.10 -1.07 5.79
CA VAL A 73 -9.35 -2.26 5.39
C VAL A 73 -9.48 -3.39 6.41
N GLN A 74 -9.54 -3.11 7.73
CA GLN A 74 -9.75 -4.16 8.71
C GLN A 74 -11.13 -4.80 8.55
N PHE A 75 -12.18 -3.99 8.35
CA PHE A 75 -13.51 -4.53 8.04
C PHE A 75 -13.50 -5.37 6.75
N ALA A 76 -12.80 -4.92 5.71
CA ALA A 76 -12.65 -5.70 4.49
C ALA A 76 -11.91 -7.02 4.73
N ASN A 77 -10.85 -7.03 5.55
CA ASN A 77 -10.13 -8.25 5.92
C ASN A 77 -11.05 -9.25 6.64
N ASP A 78 -11.86 -8.79 7.60
CA ASP A 78 -12.82 -9.62 8.33
C ASP A 78 -13.88 -10.23 7.40
N GLU A 79 -14.24 -9.51 6.33
CA GLU A 79 -15.18 -9.96 5.30
C GLU A 79 -14.50 -10.75 4.16
N GLY A 80 -13.18 -10.97 4.21
CA GLY A 80 -12.41 -11.75 3.24
C GLY A 80 -11.87 -10.96 2.04
N ASP A 81 -12.09 -9.65 1.98
CA ASP A 81 -11.62 -8.73 0.93
C ASP A 81 -10.23 -8.14 1.21
N PHE A 82 -9.27 -9.02 1.50
CA PHE A 82 -7.88 -8.64 1.82
C PHE A 82 -7.16 -7.87 0.70
N GLY A 83 -7.66 -7.97 -0.55
CA GLY A 83 -7.14 -7.22 -1.69
C GLY A 83 -7.17 -5.70 -1.48
N GLN A 84 -8.13 -5.17 -0.71
CA GLN A 84 -8.19 -3.73 -0.41
C GLN A 84 -6.99 -3.27 0.41
N GLY A 85 -6.56 -4.07 1.40
CA GLY A 85 -5.38 -3.79 2.20
C GLY A 85 -4.08 -3.84 1.40
N LEU A 86 -3.98 -4.81 0.48
CA LEU A 86 -2.85 -4.89 -0.46
C LEU A 86 -2.79 -3.67 -1.38
N GLU A 87 -3.93 -3.22 -1.92
CA GLU A 87 -4.00 -2.01 -2.75
C GLU A 87 -3.53 -0.77 -1.98
N LEU A 88 -4.05 -0.54 -0.77
CA LEU A 88 -3.67 0.61 0.04
C LEU A 88 -2.18 0.57 0.40
N GLY A 89 -1.70 -0.56 0.92
CA GLY A 89 -0.32 -0.72 1.35
C GLY A 89 0.68 -0.54 0.19
N LEU A 90 0.39 -1.11 -0.98
CA LEU A 90 1.23 -0.94 -2.18
C LEU A 90 1.19 0.49 -2.70
N SER A 91 0.04 1.14 -2.62
CA SER A 91 -0.13 2.51 -3.07
C SER A 91 0.65 3.50 -2.21
N ILE A 92 0.65 3.30 -0.88
CA ILE A 92 1.47 4.07 0.06
C ILE A 92 2.95 3.74 -0.10
N LEU A 93 3.32 2.48 -0.32
CA LEU A 93 4.72 2.09 -0.54
C LEU A 93 5.33 2.75 -1.80
N ALA A 94 4.53 2.87 -2.86
CA ALA A 94 4.90 3.50 -4.12
C ALA A 94 4.84 5.03 -4.10
N PHE A 95 4.38 5.64 -3.00
CA PHE A 95 4.36 7.10 -2.86
C PHE A 95 5.79 7.67 -2.86
N HIS A 96 5.97 8.75 -3.60
CA HIS A 96 7.21 9.51 -3.66
C HIS A 96 6.91 10.99 -3.36
N PRO A 97 7.43 11.56 -2.25
CA PRO A 97 7.25 12.97 -1.94
C PRO A 97 7.77 13.86 -3.08
N LYS A 98 7.05 14.93 -3.42
CA LYS A 98 7.46 15.81 -4.54
C LYS A 98 8.48 16.86 -4.13
N ALA A 99 8.32 17.41 -2.93
CA ALA A 99 9.13 18.53 -2.45
C ALA A 99 10.11 18.14 -1.33
N GLN A 100 10.00 16.92 -0.79
CA GLN A 100 10.74 16.46 0.38
C GLN A 100 11.65 15.27 0.02
N PRO A 101 12.75 15.03 0.76
CA PRO A 101 13.58 13.84 0.58
C PRO A 101 12.76 12.55 0.72
N LEU A 102 13.11 11.50 -0.02
CA LEU A 102 12.37 10.23 -0.03
C LEU A 102 12.28 9.58 1.37
N GLU A 103 13.28 9.82 2.23
CA GLU A 103 13.34 9.37 3.62
C GLU A 103 12.13 9.86 4.43
N THR A 104 11.56 11.02 4.07
CA THR A 104 10.36 11.53 4.74
C THR A 104 9.15 10.61 4.59
N ALA A 105 9.10 9.79 3.52
CA ALA A 105 8.07 8.78 3.37
C ALA A 105 8.20 7.61 4.37
N ASN A 106 9.33 7.47 5.08
CA ASN A 106 9.51 6.41 6.08
C ASN A 106 8.55 6.51 7.26
N ILE A 107 7.92 7.67 7.48
CA ILE A 107 6.84 7.84 8.47
C ILE A 107 5.67 6.88 8.24
N PHE A 108 5.50 6.37 7.01
CA PHE A 108 4.45 5.42 6.66
C PHE A 108 4.86 3.95 6.85
N ASN A 109 6.14 3.64 7.13
CA ASN A 109 6.66 2.27 7.11
C ASN A 109 5.89 1.33 8.05
N ASN A 110 5.51 1.79 9.25
CA ASN A 110 4.70 0.98 10.17
C ASN A 110 3.33 0.61 9.60
N LYS A 111 2.67 1.56 8.90
CA LYS A 111 1.36 1.34 8.27
C LYS A 111 1.48 0.42 7.06
N ILE A 112 2.51 0.62 6.23
CA ILE A 112 2.82 -0.25 5.09
C ILE A 112 3.10 -1.67 5.58
N LYS A 113 3.94 -1.83 6.61
CA LYS A 113 4.27 -3.11 7.23
C LYS A 113 3.01 -3.83 7.68
N HIS A 114 2.14 -3.15 8.43
CA HIS A 114 0.87 -3.71 8.89
C HIS A 114 -0.02 -4.18 7.74
N LEU A 115 -0.37 -3.26 6.82
CA LEU A 115 -1.27 -3.54 5.70
C LEU A 115 -0.79 -4.70 4.82
N LEU A 116 0.48 -4.68 4.43
CA LEU A 116 1.03 -5.66 3.50
C LEU A 116 1.36 -6.98 4.17
N SER A 117 1.86 -7.00 5.42
CA SER A 117 2.12 -8.27 6.11
C SER A 117 0.82 -9.05 6.35
N VAL A 118 -0.25 -8.37 6.79
CA VAL A 118 -1.57 -8.99 6.96
C VAL A 118 -2.14 -9.41 5.61
N GLY A 119 -2.19 -8.50 4.64
CA GLY A 119 -2.75 -8.79 3.30
C GLY A 119 -2.06 -9.95 2.59
N TYR A 120 -0.72 -10.01 2.63
CA TYR A 120 0.02 -11.14 2.03
C TYR A 120 -0.18 -12.44 2.80
N THR A 121 -0.33 -12.39 4.12
CA THR A 121 -0.62 -13.59 4.92
C THR A 121 -2.00 -14.15 4.58
N LEU A 122 -3.02 -13.29 4.48
CA LEU A 122 -4.38 -13.67 4.08
C LEU A 122 -4.43 -14.20 2.64
N ALA A 123 -3.61 -13.64 1.74
CA ALA A 123 -3.45 -14.12 0.37
C ALA A 123 -2.61 -15.41 0.24
N ASN A 124 -2.19 -16.01 1.35
CA ASN A 124 -1.29 -17.18 1.41
C ASN A 124 0.04 -16.96 0.64
N ARG A 125 0.62 -15.75 0.76
CA ARG A 125 1.91 -15.32 0.19
C ARG A 125 2.90 -14.96 1.30
N LYS A 126 3.18 -15.90 2.20
CA LYS A 126 3.94 -15.65 3.44
C LYS A 126 5.35 -15.11 3.20
N GLU A 127 5.99 -15.51 2.11
CA GLU A 127 7.32 -15.02 1.72
C GLU A 127 7.29 -13.51 1.43
N PHE A 128 6.23 -13.01 0.79
CA PHE A 128 6.08 -11.57 0.55
C PHE A 128 5.80 -10.81 1.85
N SER A 129 5.08 -11.43 2.78
CA SER A 129 4.90 -10.90 4.13
C SER A 129 6.23 -10.78 4.89
N GLN A 130 7.14 -11.76 4.76
CA GLN A 130 8.47 -11.69 5.36
C GLN A 130 9.33 -10.60 4.73
N VAL A 131 9.37 -10.54 3.39
CA VAL A 131 10.13 -9.52 2.64
C VAL A 131 9.68 -8.12 3.04
N ILE A 132 8.37 -7.86 3.08
CA ILE A 132 7.89 -6.51 3.42
C ILE A 132 8.16 -6.15 4.88
N GLN A 133 8.10 -7.11 5.81
CA GLN A 133 8.46 -6.86 7.20
C GLN A 133 9.92 -6.44 7.33
N SER A 134 10.85 -7.23 6.79
CA SER A 134 12.28 -6.90 6.80
C SER A 134 12.58 -5.59 6.08
N HIS A 135 11.94 -5.35 4.93
CA HIS A 135 12.14 -4.11 4.17
C HIS A 135 11.62 -2.88 4.92
N MET A 136 10.46 -2.96 5.60
CA MET A 136 9.93 -1.81 6.35
C MET A 136 10.67 -1.57 7.68
N ASP A 137 11.28 -2.61 8.25
CA ASP A 137 12.14 -2.50 9.45
C ASP A 137 13.49 -1.85 9.15
N ASP A 138 14.03 -2.07 7.94
CA ASP A 138 15.30 -1.49 7.48
C ASP A 138 15.20 -1.00 6.03
N ARG A 139 14.40 0.05 5.83
CA ARG A 139 14.22 0.68 4.51
C ARG A 139 15.36 1.64 4.21
N ARG A 140 16.44 1.11 3.68
CA ARG A 140 17.60 1.89 3.22
C ARG A 140 17.33 2.50 1.85
N ILE A 141 17.61 3.79 1.73
CA ILE A 141 17.51 4.53 0.45
C ILE A 141 18.86 4.51 -0.27
N GLU A 142 19.95 4.50 0.49
CA GLU A 142 21.29 4.38 -0.05
C GLU A 142 21.59 2.92 -0.46
N PRO A 143 22.32 2.71 -1.57
CA PRO A 143 22.78 1.38 -1.96
C PRO A 143 23.65 0.74 -0.89
N LEU A 144 23.57 -0.58 -0.75
CA LEU A 144 24.49 -1.33 0.10
C LEU A 144 25.92 -1.18 -0.43
N THR A 145 26.79 -0.58 0.38
CA THR A 145 28.23 -0.56 0.14
C THR A 145 28.83 -1.82 0.76
N PHE A 146 29.30 -2.74 -0.08
CA PHE A 146 30.12 -3.85 0.38
C PHE A 146 31.58 -3.37 0.40
N THR A 147 32.18 -3.36 1.60
CA THR A 147 33.62 -3.14 1.80
C THR A 147 34.32 -4.47 1.97
#